data_AF-A0A6V8SS98-F1
#
_entry.id   AF-A0A6V8SS98-F1
#
_cell.length_a   1.000
_cell.length_b   1.000
_cell.length_c   1.000
_cell.angle_alpha   90.00
_cell.angle_beta   90.00
_cell.angle_gamma   90.00
#
_symmetry.space_group_name_H-M   'P 1'
#
loop_
_entity.id
_entity.type
_entity.pdbx_description
1 polymer ?
#
loop_
_entity_poly.entity_id
_entity_poly.type
_entity_poly.pdbx_seq_one_letter_code
_entity_poly.pdbx_strand_id
1 'polypeptide(L)'
;MRIDESSNDAEAEKIENKKSLKRPIITLISALVVLVLIVSIFINLNNIKTFYYIKRAEMTMNSKKYQDTIVYCDKVLKISDKDNKAILMKSQALEGKADIIGAITLLKDNMEKTSDKENFKSRLDEIVNSLKFNKESIKIYEGQSLVMPDTVKALTIDKKEVEFKVKWFAKPLTTDTAGTYILGGNLELINKPVECKLDIVKFTGNTEGNINNKSHMVQKDKTIYFVNGEDNNNLYKMNLDGTDKKKLTDVKEEKNLITTFYNLRVIDDTIIGTKLTGYINSEYYTEVFRVSTNGDNYKVLSQGKYADILDVNNKEIFYKEYYPDSSTEKYFQYEIISDKSSSIDYDYLKSRNLNTGEILIKNPQDKMLPKYSQVTQKYEYSFMLNDKDINYNYFSHPTGELHMKDIDTKEDKVLEKDVICVNIADNKIYYSNNDGVYLIDEANSSKKKIIDVKGATDVNVCDRYLTYRDITTNYIKLVELKSK
;
A
#
# COMPACT_ATOMS: atom_id res chain seq x y z
N MET A 1 112.87 33.78 52.18
CA MET A 1 112.07 32.67 52.75
C MET A 1 111.25 32.09 51.60
N ARG A 2 111.25 30.77 51.49
CA ARG A 2 110.77 29.87 50.42
C ARG A 2 109.80 30.38 49.33
N ILE A 3 110.18 29.99 48.11
CA ILE A 3 109.34 29.76 46.91
C ILE A 3 108.34 28.65 47.23
N ASP A 4 107.10 28.78 46.75
CA ASP A 4 106.30 27.63 46.30
C ASP A 4 105.36 28.05 45.16
N GLU A 5 105.59 27.45 44.00
CA GLU A 5 104.74 27.46 42.81
C GLU A 5 103.65 26.39 42.98
N SER A 6 102.38 26.77 43.00
CA SER A 6 101.27 25.84 42.68
C SER A 6 100.00 26.58 42.28
N SER A 7 99.85 26.92 41.00
CA SER A 7 98.52 27.28 40.46
C SER A 7 98.39 27.23 38.94
N ASN A 8 99.03 26.28 38.23
CA ASN A 8 98.89 26.18 36.76
C ASN A 8 98.05 25.00 36.23
N ASP A 9 97.57 24.09 37.09
CA ASP A 9 96.86 22.89 36.60
C ASP A 9 95.32 23.00 36.65
N ALA A 10 94.74 24.02 37.29
CA ALA A 10 93.27 24.14 37.41
C ALA A 10 92.59 24.88 36.22
N GLU A 11 93.35 25.60 35.39
CA GLU A 11 92.79 26.40 34.30
C GLU A 11 92.79 25.68 32.95
N ALA A 12 93.61 24.63 32.80
CA ALA A 12 93.62 23.78 31.60
C ALA A 12 92.40 22.84 31.52
N GLU A 13 91.93 22.30 32.65
CA GLU A 13 90.84 21.31 32.69
C GLU A 13 89.44 21.95 32.47
N LYS A 14 89.29 23.24 32.76
CA LYS A 14 88.03 24.00 32.52
C LYS A 14 87.84 24.44 31.06
N ILE A 15 88.93 24.56 30.30
CA ILE A 15 88.89 24.98 28.89
C ILE A 15 88.66 23.77 27.96
N GLU A 16 89.08 22.56 28.37
CA GLU A 16 88.81 21.33 27.61
C GLU A 16 87.33 20.90 27.69
N ASN A 17 86.69 21.05 28.85
CA ASN A 17 85.26 20.71 29.02
C ASN A 17 84.28 21.66 28.29
N LYS A 18 84.67 22.91 27.97
CA LYS A 18 83.85 23.81 27.13
C LYS A 18 83.99 23.55 25.63
N LYS A 19 85.06 22.86 25.20
CA LYS A 19 85.24 22.47 23.79
C LYS A 19 84.50 21.17 23.44
N SER A 20 84.28 20.27 24.40
CA SER A 20 83.56 19.00 24.17
C SER A 20 82.03 19.17 24.04
N LEU A 21 81.42 20.16 24.71
CA LEU A 21 79.97 20.45 24.62
C LEU A 21 79.54 21.25 23.37
N LYS A 22 80.44 21.97 22.70
CA LYS A 22 80.09 22.78 21.51
C LYS A 22 79.88 21.93 20.25
N ARG A 23 80.61 20.82 20.11
CA ARG A 23 80.46 19.89 18.98
C ARG A 23 79.06 19.25 18.92
N PRO A 24 78.49 18.68 20.00
CA PRO A 24 77.16 18.06 19.95
C PRO A 24 76.04 19.06 19.67
N ILE A 25 76.11 20.30 20.17
CA ILE A 25 75.11 21.35 19.91
C ILE A 25 75.13 21.80 18.44
N ILE A 26 76.32 21.99 17.86
CA ILE A 26 76.45 22.36 16.44
C ILE A 26 75.95 21.23 15.53
N THR A 27 76.23 19.97 15.85
CA THR A 27 75.68 18.82 15.12
C THR A 27 74.17 18.69 15.28
N LEU A 28 73.60 19.02 16.44
CA LEU A 28 72.16 18.99 16.67
C LEU A 28 71.43 20.07 15.86
N ILE A 29 71.98 21.29 15.84
CA ILE A 29 71.45 22.42 15.05
C ILE A 29 71.55 22.10 13.56
N SER A 30 72.67 21.52 13.12
CA SER A 30 72.88 21.11 11.73
C SER A 30 71.90 20.02 11.31
N ALA A 31 71.66 19.02 12.18
CA ALA A 31 70.67 17.97 11.95
C ALA A 31 69.24 18.53 11.89
N LEU A 32 68.90 19.49 12.75
CA LEU A 32 67.60 20.16 12.74
C LEU A 32 67.39 20.98 11.45
N VAL A 33 68.41 21.71 10.99
CA VAL A 33 68.38 22.47 9.73
C VAL A 33 68.19 21.53 8.53
N VAL A 34 68.93 20.42 8.49
CA VAL A 34 68.77 19.38 7.46
C VAL A 34 67.37 18.77 7.51
N LEU A 35 66.83 18.49 8.70
CA LEU A 35 65.48 17.97 8.87
C LEU A 35 64.43 18.97 8.36
N VAL A 36 64.56 20.25 8.69
CA VAL A 36 63.65 21.32 8.20
C VAL A 36 63.75 21.48 6.68
N LEU A 37 64.94 21.37 6.10
CA LEU A 37 65.14 21.37 4.65
C LEU A 37 64.47 20.16 3.98
N ILE A 38 64.67 18.95 4.53
CA ILE A 38 64.03 17.73 4.03
C ILE A 38 62.51 17.85 4.11
N VAL A 39 61.97 18.31 5.24
CA VAL A 39 60.52 18.53 5.41
C VAL A 39 60.00 19.56 4.43
N SER A 40 60.72 20.67 4.22
CA SER A 40 60.34 21.72 3.27
C SER A 40 60.35 21.23 1.82
N ILE A 41 61.36 20.44 1.42
CA ILE A 41 61.43 19.78 0.11
C ILE A 41 60.26 18.82 -0.05
N PHE A 42 59.95 18.02 0.98
CA PHE A 42 58.86 17.05 0.93
C PHE A 42 57.49 17.72 0.80
N ILE A 43 57.25 18.81 1.55
CA ILE A 43 56.05 19.64 1.43
C ILE A 43 55.94 20.21 0.02
N ASN A 44 57.02 20.75 -0.53
CA ASN A 44 57.01 21.36 -1.86
C ASN A 44 56.77 20.31 -2.97
N LEU A 45 57.39 19.13 -2.86
CA LEU A 45 57.13 18.00 -3.77
C LEU A 45 55.68 17.52 -3.72
N ASN A 46 55.08 17.46 -2.53
CA ASN A 46 53.67 17.12 -2.36
C ASN A 46 52.77 18.19 -2.98
N ASN A 47 53.06 19.48 -2.79
CA ASN A 47 52.30 20.57 -3.42
C ASN A 47 52.36 20.51 -4.95
N ILE A 48 53.54 20.23 -5.54
CA ILE A 48 53.71 20.06 -6.99
C ILE A 48 52.90 18.86 -7.50
N LYS A 49 52.95 17.72 -6.79
CA LYS A 49 52.16 16.52 -7.14
C LYS A 49 50.66 16.79 -7.08
N THR A 50 50.18 17.43 -6.02
CA THR A 50 48.78 17.82 -5.86
C THR A 50 48.34 18.74 -6.99
N PHE A 51 49.11 19.78 -7.31
CA PHE A 51 48.83 20.68 -8.43
C PHE A 51 48.72 19.94 -9.77
N TYR A 52 49.68 19.04 -10.05
CA TYR A 52 49.66 18.22 -11.26
C TYR A 52 48.41 17.34 -11.35
N TYR A 53 48.06 16.64 -10.28
CA TYR A 53 46.89 15.75 -10.27
C TYR A 53 45.57 16.52 -10.36
N ILE A 54 45.46 17.68 -9.71
CA ILE A 54 44.29 18.57 -9.88
C ILE A 54 44.15 19.01 -11.34
N LYS A 55 45.23 19.43 -12.00
CA LYS A 55 45.19 19.83 -13.41
C LYS A 55 44.77 18.69 -14.33
N ARG A 56 45.21 17.47 -14.03
CA ARG A 56 44.77 16.26 -14.75
C ARG A 56 43.29 15.97 -14.53
N ALA A 57 42.81 16.07 -13.29
CA ALA A 57 41.40 15.90 -12.94
C ALA A 57 40.50 16.92 -13.66
N GLU A 58 40.90 18.20 -13.73
CA GLU A 58 40.19 19.25 -14.48
C GLU A 58 40.07 18.90 -15.97
N MET A 59 41.16 18.48 -16.60
CA MET A 59 41.16 18.11 -18.02
C MET A 59 40.25 16.90 -18.31
N THR A 60 40.30 15.87 -17.46
CA THR A 60 39.45 14.67 -17.62
C THR A 60 37.99 14.98 -17.35
N MET A 61 37.69 15.87 -16.40
CA MET A 61 36.34 16.33 -16.11
C MET A 61 35.73 17.06 -17.31
N ASN A 62 36.47 18.01 -17.89
CA ASN A 62 36.02 18.75 -19.08
C ASN A 62 35.80 17.83 -20.29
N SER A 63 36.52 16.71 -20.35
CA SER A 63 36.37 15.68 -21.38
C SER A 63 35.31 14.62 -21.05
N LYS A 64 34.54 14.79 -19.96
CA LYS A 64 33.54 13.84 -19.43
C LYS A 64 34.10 12.43 -19.14
N LYS A 65 35.42 12.31 -18.90
CA LYS A 65 36.08 11.06 -18.50
C LYS A 65 36.01 10.90 -16.98
N TYR A 66 34.79 10.69 -16.47
CA TYR A 66 34.51 10.74 -15.03
C TYR A 66 35.32 9.76 -14.20
N GLN A 67 35.53 8.54 -14.70
CA GLN A 67 36.35 7.54 -13.98
C GLN A 67 37.81 7.99 -13.83
N ASP A 68 38.39 8.60 -14.87
CA ASP A 68 39.76 9.12 -14.82
C ASP A 68 39.86 10.29 -13.84
N THR A 69 38.86 11.18 -13.83
CA THR A 69 38.76 12.27 -12.87
C THR A 69 38.77 11.76 -11.43
N ILE A 70 37.94 10.74 -11.12
CA ILE A 70 37.90 10.12 -9.79
C ILE A 70 39.29 9.59 -9.41
N VAL A 71 40.00 8.91 -10.32
CA VAL A 71 41.35 8.37 -10.07
C VAL A 71 42.35 9.49 -9.75
N TYR A 72 42.32 10.61 -10.45
CA TYR A 72 43.22 11.73 -10.16
C TYR A 72 42.86 12.43 -8.85
N CYS A 73 41.57 12.61 -8.54
CA CYS A 73 41.13 13.11 -7.24
C CYS A 73 41.58 12.19 -6.10
N ASP A 74 41.46 10.86 -6.24
CA ASP A 74 41.93 9.91 -5.23
C ASP A 74 43.44 9.99 -4.99
N LYS A 75 44.23 10.29 -6.02
CA LYS A 75 45.67 10.53 -5.86
C LYS A 75 45.95 11.80 -5.05
N VAL A 76 45.14 12.84 -5.21
CA VAL A 76 45.24 14.05 -4.37
C VAL A 76 44.84 13.75 -2.93
N LEU A 77 43.71 13.04 -2.73
CA LEU A 77 43.20 12.71 -1.41
C LEU A 77 44.10 11.76 -0.60
N LYS A 78 44.97 11.00 -1.27
CA LYS A 78 46.05 10.24 -0.62
C LYS A 78 47.19 11.12 -0.08
N ILE A 79 47.39 12.31 -0.65
CA ILE A 79 48.41 13.27 -0.22
C ILE A 79 47.82 14.22 0.84
N SER A 80 46.60 14.69 0.60
CA SER A 80 45.83 15.57 1.49
C SER A 80 44.38 15.12 1.50
N ASP A 81 43.98 14.42 2.56
CA ASP A 81 42.65 13.82 2.75
C ASP A 81 41.53 14.85 2.91
N LYS A 82 41.87 16.13 3.08
CA LYS A 82 40.95 17.26 3.26
C LYS A 82 41.02 18.30 2.14
N ASP A 83 41.57 17.95 0.98
CA ASP A 83 41.62 18.86 -0.17
C ASP A 83 40.21 19.12 -0.73
N ASN A 84 39.65 20.29 -0.41
CA ASN A 84 38.27 20.65 -0.78
C ASN A 84 38.03 20.60 -2.29
N LYS A 85 39.03 20.99 -3.09
CA LYS A 85 38.91 21.02 -4.55
C LYS A 85 38.85 19.60 -5.11
N ALA A 86 39.69 18.69 -4.60
CA ALA A 86 39.64 17.28 -4.97
C ALA A 86 38.32 16.63 -4.58
N ILE A 87 37.78 16.93 -3.38
CA ILE A 87 36.50 16.39 -2.88
C ILE A 87 35.34 16.85 -3.78
N LEU A 88 35.23 18.16 -4.05
CA LEU A 88 34.17 18.72 -4.90
C LEU A 88 34.25 18.19 -6.34
N MET A 89 35.44 18.07 -6.90
CA MET A 89 35.61 17.56 -8.26
C MET A 89 35.34 16.06 -8.34
N LYS A 90 35.65 15.30 -7.28
CA LYS A 90 35.29 13.88 -7.19
C LYS A 90 33.77 13.69 -7.07
N SER A 91 33.06 14.50 -6.28
CA SER A 91 31.60 14.41 -6.17
C SER A 91 30.90 14.72 -7.49
N GLN A 92 31.37 15.74 -8.22
CA GLN A 92 30.92 16.06 -9.59
C GLN A 92 31.14 14.89 -10.56
N ALA A 93 32.27 14.20 -10.46
CA ALA A 93 32.57 13.06 -11.34
C ALA A 93 31.72 11.83 -11.00
N LEU A 94 31.46 11.58 -9.71
CA LEU A 94 30.56 10.52 -9.26
C LEU A 94 29.13 10.76 -9.79
N GLU A 95 28.64 11.99 -9.69
CA GLU A 95 27.35 12.37 -10.26
C GLU A 95 27.31 12.21 -11.78
N GLY A 96 28.35 12.64 -12.51
CA GLY A 96 28.46 12.42 -13.95
C GLY A 96 28.46 10.94 -14.37
N LYS A 97 28.89 10.06 -13.47
CA LYS A 97 28.82 8.59 -13.62
C LYS A 97 27.46 8.00 -13.15
N ALA A 98 26.54 8.84 -12.68
CA ALA A 98 25.28 8.46 -12.04
C ALA A 98 25.44 7.70 -10.71
N ASP A 99 26.60 7.80 -10.06
CA ASP A 99 26.80 7.32 -8.68
C ASP A 99 26.40 8.42 -7.68
N ILE A 100 25.10 8.68 -7.60
CA ILE A 100 24.53 9.74 -6.75
C ILE A 100 24.74 9.45 -5.26
N ILE A 101 24.55 8.20 -4.85
CA ILE A 101 24.76 7.78 -3.46
C ILE A 101 26.22 7.98 -3.06
N GLY A 102 27.17 7.55 -3.89
CA GLY A 102 28.60 7.79 -3.66
C GLY A 102 28.94 9.27 -3.56
N ALA A 103 28.36 10.11 -4.43
CA ALA A 103 28.59 11.57 -4.39
C ALA A 103 28.09 12.20 -3.09
N ILE A 104 26.88 11.85 -2.65
CA ILE A 104 26.28 12.36 -1.40
C ILE A 104 27.06 11.89 -0.18
N THR A 105 27.40 10.60 -0.10
CA THR A 105 28.17 10.04 1.02
C THR A 105 29.52 10.73 1.13
N LEU A 106 30.23 10.93 0.01
CA LEU A 106 31.51 11.63 -0.01
C LEU A 106 31.40 13.06 0.57
N LEU A 107 30.36 13.81 0.19
CA LEU A 107 30.17 15.17 0.68
C LEU A 107 29.85 15.18 2.18
N LYS A 108 28.95 14.31 2.64
CA LYS A 108 28.57 14.22 4.06
C LYS A 108 29.73 13.85 4.96
N ASP A 109 30.48 12.81 4.60
CA ASP A 109 31.62 12.33 5.39
C ASP A 109 32.69 13.41 5.56
N ASN A 110 32.82 14.32 4.59
CA ASN A 110 33.80 15.41 4.63
C ASN A 110 33.28 16.69 5.30
N MET A 111 31.97 16.96 5.28
CA MET A 111 31.36 18.05 6.08
C MET A 111 31.61 17.89 7.58
N GLU A 112 31.75 16.65 8.07
CA GLU A 112 32.06 16.38 9.47
C GLU A 112 33.55 16.62 9.81
N LYS A 113 34.45 16.59 8.81
CA LYS A 113 35.91 16.53 8.99
C LYS A 113 36.67 17.80 8.64
N THR A 114 36.02 18.76 7.96
CA THR A 114 36.66 20.00 7.48
C THR A 114 35.99 21.26 8.02
N SER A 115 36.70 22.39 7.91
CA SER A 115 36.19 23.73 8.23
C SER A 115 35.35 24.34 7.10
N ASP A 116 35.42 23.80 5.87
CA ASP A 116 34.74 24.34 4.68
C ASP A 116 33.36 23.68 4.46
N LYS A 117 32.52 23.73 5.48
CA LYS A 117 31.23 23.03 5.51
C LYS A 117 30.23 23.60 4.52
N GLU A 118 30.27 24.91 4.29
CA GLU A 118 29.30 25.62 3.43
C GLU A 118 29.42 25.22 1.96
N ASN A 119 30.64 25.07 1.43
CA ASN A 119 30.84 24.65 0.04
C ASN A 119 30.32 23.22 -0.21
N PHE A 120 30.56 22.30 0.72
CA PHE A 120 30.08 20.93 0.62
C PHE A 120 28.56 20.84 0.78
N LYS A 121 27.99 21.62 1.70
CA LYS A 121 26.54 21.73 1.89
C LYS A 121 25.86 22.28 0.64
N SER A 122 26.40 23.35 0.05
CA SER A 122 25.88 23.94 -1.19
C SER A 122 25.86 22.92 -2.33
N ARG A 123 26.94 22.14 -2.51
CA ARG A 123 26.99 21.08 -3.52
C ARG A 123 26.02 19.93 -3.22
N LEU A 124 25.89 19.54 -1.96
CA LEU A 124 24.94 18.51 -1.54
C LEU A 124 23.50 18.94 -1.85
N ASP A 125 23.14 20.18 -1.52
CA ASP A 125 21.82 20.75 -1.78
C ASP A 125 21.53 20.81 -3.29
N GLU A 126 22.52 21.14 -4.13
CA GLU A 126 22.40 21.11 -5.59
C GLU A 126 22.04 19.72 -6.11
N ILE A 127 22.77 18.68 -5.68
CA ILE A 127 22.49 17.29 -6.06
C ILE A 127 21.09 16.90 -5.61
N VAL A 128 20.75 17.14 -4.34
CA VAL A 128 19.46 16.75 -3.74
C VAL A 128 18.28 17.46 -4.40
N ASN A 129 18.43 18.73 -4.77
CA ASN A 129 17.39 19.51 -5.43
C ASN A 129 17.20 19.14 -6.90
N SER A 130 18.22 18.54 -7.53
CA SER A 130 18.11 18.01 -8.91
C SER A 130 17.30 16.71 -8.98
N LEU A 131 17.15 16.00 -7.86
CA LEU A 131 16.47 14.71 -7.80
C LEU A 131 14.95 14.88 -7.78
N LYS A 132 14.28 14.15 -8.67
CA LYS A 132 12.83 14.04 -8.69
C LYS A 132 12.38 12.75 -8.02
N PHE A 133 11.89 12.85 -6.79
CA PHE A 133 11.39 11.70 -6.03
C PHE A 133 10.05 11.22 -6.57
N ASN A 134 9.89 9.91 -6.65
CA ASN A 134 8.61 9.28 -6.94
C ASN A 134 7.69 9.42 -5.73
N LYS A 135 6.39 9.60 -5.98
CA LYS A 135 5.38 9.48 -4.94
C LYS A 135 5.11 8.00 -4.74
N GLU A 136 5.61 7.44 -3.66
CA GLU A 136 5.30 6.06 -3.29
C GLU A 136 3.82 5.97 -2.92
N SER A 137 3.15 4.94 -3.45
CA SER A 137 1.75 4.67 -3.18
C SER A 137 1.55 3.18 -2.97
N ILE A 138 0.94 2.83 -1.84
CA ILE A 138 0.61 1.46 -1.47
C ILE A 138 -0.92 1.36 -1.42
N LYS A 139 -1.47 0.31 -2.03
CA LYS A 139 -2.89 -0.03 -1.95
C LYS A 139 -3.02 -1.41 -1.31
N ILE A 140 -3.72 -1.49 -0.19
CA ILE A 140 -4.02 -2.75 0.52
C ILE A 140 -5.51 -2.82 0.86
N TYR A 141 -5.98 -3.98 1.28
CA TYR A 141 -7.32 -4.15 1.83
C TYR A 141 -7.31 -4.08 3.37
N GLU A 142 -8.46 -3.73 3.94
CA GLU A 142 -8.68 -3.67 5.37
C GLU A 142 -8.23 -4.96 6.09
N GLY A 143 -7.47 -4.77 7.17
CA GLY A 143 -6.84 -5.79 8.00
C GLY A 143 -5.68 -6.55 7.35
N GLN A 144 -5.31 -6.28 6.10
CA GLN A 144 -4.11 -6.89 5.49
C GLN A 144 -2.83 -6.41 6.16
N SER A 145 -1.81 -7.27 6.23
CA SER A 145 -0.51 -6.87 6.74
C SER A 145 0.15 -5.84 5.82
N LEU A 146 0.53 -4.70 6.38
CA LEU A 146 1.30 -3.68 5.66
C LEU A 146 2.79 -3.97 5.72
N VAL A 147 3.42 -4.05 4.54
CA VAL A 147 4.88 -4.04 4.38
C VAL A 147 5.29 -2.70 3.79
N MET A 148 6.06 -1.93 4.54
CA MET A 148 6.59 -0.64 4.07
C MET A 148 7.82 -0.89 3.17
N PRO A 149 8.01 -0.07 2.12
CA PRO A 149 9.21 -0.15 1.30
C PRO A 149 10.44 0.31 2.10
N ASP A 150 11.55 -0.40 1.94
CA ASP A 150 12.83 -0.03 2.58
C ASP A 150 13.57 1.08 1.81
N THR A 151 13.12 1.39 0.60
CA THR A 151 13.71 2.42 -0.28
C THR A 151 12.65 3.26 -0.98
N VAL A 152 13.00 4.51 -1.31
CA VAL A 152 12.23 5.39 -2.19
C VAL A 152 13.03 5.66 -3.46
N LYS A 153 12.36 5.64 -4.62
CA LYS A 153 13.00 5.92 -5.91
C LYS A 153 13.06 7.42 -6.19
N ALA A 154 14.17 7.84 -6.77
CA ALA A 154 14.35 9.18 -7.34
C ALA A 154 14.91 9.08 -8.76
N LEU A 155 14.53 10.03 -9.61
CA LEU A 155 15.08 10.21 -10.94
C LEU A 155 16.08 11.35 -10.95
N THR A 156 17.24 11.10 -11.56
CA THR A 156 18.21 12.12 -11.93
C THR A 156 17.72 12.96 -13.12
N ILE A 157 18.43 14.04 -13.45
CA ILE A 157 18.11 14.89 -14.61
C ILE A 157 18.18 14.12 -15.94
N ASP A 158 19.03 13.10 -16.03
CA ASP A 158 19.15 12.20 -17.18
C ASP A 158 18.20 10.98 -17.09
N LYS A 159 17.20 11.03 -16.19
CA LYS A 159 16.15 10.02 -16.00
C LYS A 159 16.66 8.65 -15.56
N LYS A 160 17.81 8.58 -14.90
CA LYS A 160 18.27 7.35 -14.25
C LYS A 160 17.64 7.21 -12.87
N GLU A 161 17.25 5.99 -12.53
CA GLU A 161 16.70 5.67 -11.21
C GLU A 161 17.81 5.51 -10.18
N VAL A 162 17.57 6.06 -8.99
CA VAL A 162 18.40 5.92 -7.79
C VAL A 162 17.49 5.58 -6.62
N GLU A 163 17.89 4.59 -5.82
CA GLU A 163 17.14 4.15 -4.65
C GLU A 163 17.78 4.69 -3.38
N PHE A 164 16.96 5.33 -2.53
CA PHE A 164 17.38 5.88 -1.25
C PHE A 164 16.74 5.09 -0.11
N LYS A 165 17.54 4.61 0.84
CA LYS A 165 17.01 4.02 2.08
C LYS A 165 16.16 5.02 2.85
N VAL A 166 15.04 4.54 3.36
CA VAL A 166 14.07 5.36 4.10
C VAL A 166 13.81 4.77 5.48
N LYS A 167 13.71 5.66 6.47
CA LYS A 167 13.25 5.35 7.81
C LYS A 167 11.88 5.99 8.02
N TRP A 168 10.84 5.18 8.09
CA TRP A 168 9.46 5.63 8.32
C TRP A 168 9.22 6.00 9.79
N PHE A 169 8.51 7.11 10.03
CA PHE A 169 8.24 7.62 11.38
C PHE A 169 7.08 6.91 12.07
N ALA A 170 6.09 6.46 11.30
CA ALA A 170 4.93 5.75 11.79
C ALA A 170 4.56 4.66 10.78
N LYS A 171 4.51 3.41 11.25
CA LYS A 171 3.61 2.42 10.64
C LYS A 171 2.19 2.81 11.07
N PRO A 172 1.15 2.70 10.23
CA PRO A 172 -0.20 2.75 10.75
C PRO A 172 -0.31 1.75 11.91
N LEU A 173 -0.88 2.20 13.03
CA LEU A 173 -1.00 1.39 14.24
C LEU A 173 -1.79 0.11 13.96
N THR A 174 -2.74 0.17 13.02
CA THR A 174 -3.49 -0.96 12.46
C THR A 174 -3.87 -0.69 11.00
N THR A 175 -4.22 -1.74 10.26
CA THR A 175 -4.81 -1.65 8.90
C THR A 175 -6.30 -1.93 8.91
N ASP A 176 -6.91 -1.98 10.09
CA ASP A 176 -8.29 -2.43 10.32
C ASP A 176 -9.34 -1.33 10.07
N THR A 177 -8.95 -0.26 9.38
CA THR A 177 -9.88 0.83 9.02
C THR A 177 -9.55 1.30 7.61
N ALA A 178 -10.53 1.24 6.73
CA ALA A 178 -10.40 1.76 5.37
C ALA A 178 -10.22 3.29 5.36
N GLY A 179 -9.46 3.79 4.38
CA GLY A 179 -9.19 5.20 4.20
C GLY A 179 -7.89 5.49 3.45
N THR A 180 -7.67 6.76 3.14
CA THR A 180 -6.40 7.25 2.59
C THR A 180 -5.59 7.91 3.70
N TYR A 181 -4.36 7.43 3.87
CA TYR A 181 -3.40 7.88 4.87
C TYR A 181 -2.14 8.39 4.17
N ILE A 182 -1.45 9.33 4.81
CA ILE A 182 -0.13 9.81 4.39
C ILE A 182 0.86 9.41 5.47
N LEU A 183 1.81 8.54 5.12
CA LEU A 183 2.85 8.06 6.02
C LEU A 183 4.13 8.86 5.78
N GLY A 184 4.62 9.52 6.82
CA GLY A 184 5.87 10.27 6.78
C GLY A 184 7.08 9.42 7.09
N GLY A 185 8.19 9.70 6.41
CA GLY A 185 9.51 9.14 6.70
C GLY A 185 10.63 10.10 6.32
N ASN A 186 11.86 9.72 6.63
CA ASN A 186 13.05 10.44 6.20
C ASN A 186 13.99 9.51 5.44
N LEU A 187 14.62 10.05 4.39
CA LEU A 187 15.74 9.38 3.74
C LEU A 187 16.93 9.34 4.70
N GLU A 188 17.46 8.15 4.98
CA GLU A 188 18.53 7.99 5.98
C GLU A 188 19.78 8.78 5.62
N LEU A 189 20.12 8.79 4.33
CA LEU A 189 21.35 9.40 3.87
C LEU A 189 21.31 10.93 3.92
N ILE A 190 20.19 11.59 3.66
CA ILE A 190 20.13 13.06 3.53
C ILE A 190 19.14 13.73 4.48
N ASN A 191 18.48 12.96 5.36
CA ASN A 191 17.46 13.44 6.29
C ASN A 191 16.37 14.29 5.62
N LYS A 192 16.06 14.00 4.35
CA LYS A 192 15.02 14.67 3.57
C LYS A 192 13.68 13.99 3.88
N PRO A 193 12.63 14.75 4.21
CA PRO A 193 11.30 14.19 4.41
C PRO A 193 10.74 13.63 3.11
N VAL A 194 10.07 12.48 3.24
CA VAL A 194 9.35 11.80 2.17
C VAL A 194 8.01 11.30 2.70
N GLU A 195 7.07 11.13 1.79
CA GLU A 195 5.71 10.68 2.09
C GLU A 195 5.37 9.46 1.23
N CYS A 196 4.65 8.51 1.82
CA CYS A 196 4.00 7.42 1.12
C CYS A 196 2.49 7.56 1.28
N LYS A 197 1.77 7.56 0.16
CA LYS A 197 0.31 7.45 0.18
C LYS A 197 -0.06 6.00 0.48
N LEU A 198 -0.88 5.77 1.48
CA LEU A 198 -1.44 4.45 1.80
C LEU A 198 -2.95 4.50 1.60
N ASP A 199 -3.44 3.77 0.61
CA ASP A 199 -4.87 3.57 0.39
C ASP A 199 -5.27 2.20 0.96
N ILE A 200 -5.99 2.21 2.08
CA ILE A 200 -6.63 1.03 2.66
C ILE A 200 -8.05 0.95 2.10
N VAL A 201 -8.28 -0.01 1.22
CA VAL A 201 -9.58 -0.25 0.60
C VAL A 201 -10.42 -1.13 1.52
N LYS A 202 -11.70 -0.79 1.66
CA LYS A 202 -12.64 -1.65 2.38
C LYS A 202 -12.61 -3.05 1.79
N PHE A 203 -12.42 -4.06 2.65
CA PHE A 203 -12.51 -5.45 2.23
C PHE A 203 -13.93 -5.92 2.44
N THR A 204 -14.61 -6.29 1.37
CA THR A 204 -16.01 -6.75 1.45
C THR A 204 -16.14 -8.23 1.15
N GLY A 205 -15.08 -8.90 0.71
CA GLY A 205 -15.06 -10.32 0.32
C GLY A 205 -15.89 -10.68 -0.93
N ASN A 206 -16.55 -9.70 -1.55
CA ASN A 206 -17.30 -9.77 -2.81
C ASN A 206 -17.50 -8.32 -3.34
N THR A 207 -17.95 -8.13 -4.58
CA THR A 207 -18.25 -6.80 -5.10
C THR A 207 -19.52 -6.23 -4.46
N GLU A 208 -19.55 -4.93 -4.18
CA GLU A 208 -20.71 -4.26 -3.58
C GLU A 208 -22.00 -4.47 -4.40
N GLY A 209 -21.88 -4.48 -5.74
CA GLY A 209 -22.99 -4.81 -6.64
C GLY A 209 -23.57 -6.20 -6.36
N ASN A 210 -22.73 -7.23 -6.19
CA ASN A 210 -23.18 -8.57 -5.84
C ASN A 210 -23.76 -8.62 -4.43
N ILE A 211 -23.19 -7.89 -3.46
CA ILE A 211 -23.70 -7.81 -2.07
C ILE A 211 -25.14 -7.34 -2.02
N ASN A 212 -25.44 -6.26 -2.73
CA ASN A 212 -26.79 -5.72 -2.82
C ASN A 212 -27.77 -6.70 -3.49
N ASN A 213 -27.27 -7.55 -4.38
CA ASN A 213 -28.05 -8.56 -5.11
C ASN A 213 -27.93 -9.95 -4.47
N LYS A 214 -27.91 -10.02 -3.13
CA LYS A 214 -27.89 -11.27 -2.34
C LYS A 214 -26.65 -12.15 -2.55
N SER A 215 -25.63 -11.73 -3.29
CA SER A 215 -24.33 -12.42 -3.45
C SER A 215 -24.47 -13.91 -3.73
N HIS A 216 -25.14 -14.27 -4.82
CA HIS A 216 -25.19 -15.67 -5.26
C HIS A 216 -23.94 -16.10 -6.03
N MET A 217 -23.04 -15.16 -6.30
CA MET A 217 -21.78 -15.38 -6.98
C MET A 217 -20.69 -14.47 -6.40
N VAL A 218 -19.47 -14.99 -6.35
CA VAL A 218 -18.28 -14.27 -5.88
C VAL A 218 -17.05 -14.78 -6.63
N GLN A 219 -16.15 -13.88 -7.00
CA GLN A 219 -14.89 -14.21 -7.64
C GLN A 219 -13.73 -13.96 -6.66
N LYS A 220 -12.79 -14.92 -6.61
CA LYS A 220 -11.48 -14.72 -6.02
C LYS A 220 -10.43 -15.18 -7.02
N ASP A 221 -9.52 -14.26 -7.37
CA ASP A 221 -8.48 -14.48 -8.38
C ASP A 221 -9.08 -15.02 -9.70
N LYS A 222 -8.69 -16.24 -10.09
CA LYS A 222 -9.16 -16.92 -11.31
C LYS A 222 -10.28 -17.93 -11.07
N THR A 223 -10.90 -17.91 -9.88
CA THR A 223 -11.96 -18.86 -9.50
C THR A 223 -13.25 -18.11 -9.20
N ILE A 224 -14.36 -18.61 -9.71
CA ILE A 224 -15.72 -18.16 -9.39
C ILE A 224 -16.36 -19.19 -8.48
N TYR A 225 -16.98 -18.74 -7.40
CA TYR A 225 -17.82 -19.53 -6.52
C TYR A 225 -19.26 -19.04 -6.68
N PHE A 226 -20.20 -19.96 -6.83
CA PHE A 226 -21.57 -19.59 -7.16
C PHE A 226 -22.58 -20.63 -6.68
N VAL A 227 -23.83 -20.18 -6.59
CA VAL A 227 -25.00 -21.02 -6.33
C VAL A 227 -25.53 -21.58 -7.64
N ASN A 228 -25.61 -22.90 -7.74
CA ASN A 228 -26.13 -23.58 -8.92
C ASN A 228 -27.58 -24.02 -8.71
N GLY A 229 -28.54 -23.24 -9.22
CA GLY A 229 -29.96 -23.57 -9.08
C GLY A 229 -30.41 -24.81 -9.85
N GLU A 230 -29.64 -25.28 -10.82
CA GLU A 230 -29.93 -26.54 -11.54
C GLU A 230 -29.62 -27.80 -10.71
N ASP A 231 -28.89 -27.63 -9.61
CA ASP A 231 -28.52 -28.69 -8.68
C ASP A 231 -28.89 -28.28 -7.26
N ASN A 232 -30.18 -28.00 -7.05
CA ASN A 232 -30.79 -27.71 -5.75
C ASN A 232 -30.10 -26.54 -4.99
N ASN A 233 -29.67 -25.52 -5.73
CA ASN A 233 -28.92 -24.38 -5.22
C ASN A 233 -27.65 -24.76 -4.45
N ASN A 234 -26.97 -25.86 -4.78
CA ASN A 234 -25.68 -26.18 -4.18
C ASN A 234 -24.60 -25.16 -4.53
N LEU A 235 -23.59 -25.03 -3.67
CA LEU A 235 -22.40 -24.26 -3.95
C LEU A 235 -21.49 -25.00 -4.92
N TYR A 236 -20.98 -24.26 -5.89
CA TYR A 236 -20.02 -24.73 -6.88
C TYR A 236 -18.84 -23.77 -6.97
N LYS A 237 -17.74 -24.27 -7.53
CA LYS A 237 -16.67 -23.44 -8.07
C LYS A 237 -16.36 -23.79 -9.52
N MET A 238 -15.74 -22.86 -10.25
CA MET A 238 -15.16 -23.08 -11.58
C MET A 238 -14.06 -22.05 -11.85
N ASN A 239 -13.22 -22.32 -12.84
CA ASN A 239 -12.26 -21.34 -13.37
C ASN A 239 -12.98 -20.26 -14.21
N LEU A 240 -12.32 -19.13 -14.48
CA LEU A 240 -12.86 -18.07 -15.36
C LEU A 240 -13.14 -18.55 -16.80
N ASP A 241 -12.47 -19.60 -17.25
CA ASP A 241 -12.73 -20.22 -18.56
C ASP A 241 -13.90 -21.22 -18.54
N GLY A 242 -14.55 -21.41 -17.38
CA GLY A 242 -15.66 -22.34 -17.17
C GLY A 242 -15.24 -23.79 -16.92
N THR A 243 -13.94 -24.08 -16.93
CA THR A 243 -13.40 -25.41 -16.62
C THR A 243 -13.36 -25.69 -15.11
N ASP A 244 -13.06 -26.93 -14.74
CA ASP A 244 -12.95 -27.39 -13.35
C ASP A 244 -14.20 -27.08 -12.49
N LYS A 245 -15.39 -27.19 -13.11
CA LYS A 245 -16.66 -27.01 -12.40
C LYS A 245 -16.83 -28.11 -11.37
N LYS A 246 -16.76 -27.77 -10.08
CA LYS A 246 -16.82 -28.71 -8.95
C LYS A 246 -17.89 -28.30 -7.94
N LYS A 247 -18.70 -29.26 -7.50
CA LYS A 247 -19.66 -29.12 -6.40
C LYS A 247 -18.91 -29.03 -5.06
N LEU A 248 -19.33 -28.11 -4.19
CA LEU A 248 -18.71 -27.84 -2.88
C LEU A 248 -19.60 -28.21 -1.69
N THR A 249 -20.92 -28.29 -1.89
CA THR A 249 -21.90 -28.71 -0.87
C THR A 249 -22.80 -29.79 -1.43
N ASP A 250 -23.38 -30.63 -0.56
CA ASP A 250 -24.30 -31.71 -0.96
C ASP A 250 -25.66 -31.57 -0.26
N VAL A 251 -26.39 -30.52 -0.63
CA VAL A 251 -27.79 -30.34 -0.26
C VAL A 251 -28.63 -31.29 -1.09
N LYS A 252 -29.20 -32.30 -0.44
CA LYS A 252 -30.06 -33.29 -1.09
C LYS A 252 -31.38 -32.67 -1.50
N GLU A 253 -31.88 -33.10 -2.66
CA GLU A 253 -33.23 -32.76 -3.10
C GLU A 253 -34.23 -33.48 -2.19
N GLU A 254 -35.09 -32.69 -1.54
CA GLU A 254 -36.17 -33.18 -0.70
C GLU A 254 -37.46 -32.45 -1.07
N LYS A 255 -38.56 -33.20 -1.12
CA LYS A 255 -39.85 -32.65 -1.55
C LYS A 255 -40.26 -31.51 -0.63
N ASN A 256 -40.56 -30.35 -1.22
CA ASN A 256 -40.94 -29.12 -0.55
C ASN A 256 -39.86 -28.46 0.31
N LEU A 257 -38.63 -28.99 0.34
CA LEU A 257 -37.50 -28.34 1.00
C LEU A 257 -36.93 -27.27 0.06
N ILE A 258 -36.79 -26.05 0.56
CA ILE A 258 -36.10 -24.95 -0.09
C ILE A 258 -34.78 -24.76 0.65
N THR A 259 -33.68 -24.87 -0.08
CA THR A 259 -32.36 -24.45 0.41
C THR A 259 -31.74 -23.50 -0.60
N THR A 260 -31.10 -22.44 -0.10
CA THR A 260 -30.32 -21.54 -0.94
C THR A 260 -29.20 -20.92 -0.12
N PHE A 261 -28.08 -20.69 -0.78
CA PHE A 261 -26.97 -19.93 -0.22
C PHE A 261 -27.01 -18.52 -0.78
N TYR A 262 -26.67 -17.55 0.05
CA TYR A 262 -26.64 -16.15 -0.33
C TYR A 262 -25.64 -15.43 0.57
N ASN A 263 -25.46 -14.14 0.34
CA ASN A 263 -24.48 -13.32 1.05
C ASN A 263 -23.05 -13.90 0.95
N LEU A 264 -22.71 -14.58 -0.16
CA LEU A 264 -21.43 -15.25 -0.33
C LEU A 264 -20.28 -14.24 -0.32
N ARG A 265 -19.24 -14.55 0.45
CA ARG A 265 -17.94 -13.87 0.49
C ARG A 265 -16.82 -14.89 0.47
N VAL A 266 -15.66 -14.49 -0.04
CA VAL A 266 -14.43 -15.30 0.04
C VAL A 266 -13.36 -14.49 0.76
N ILE A 267 -12.79 -15.10 1.79
CA ILE A 267 -11.74 -14.53 2.63
C ILE A 267 -10.64 -15.58 2.74
N ASP A 268 -9.48 -15.29 2.16
CA ASP A 268 -8.42 -16.28 1.96
C ASP A 268 -9.01 -17.59 1.40
N ASP A 269 -8.74 -18.73 2.02
CA ASP A 269 -9.22 -20.03 1.55
C ASP A 269 -10.55 -20.47 2.18
N THR A 270 -11.33 -19.51 2.68
CA THR A 270 -12.64 -19.75 3.28
C THR A 270 -13.74 -19.01 2.51
N ILE A 271 -14.78 -19.76 2.13
CA ILE A 271 -16.06 -19.22 1.69
C ILE A 271 -16.94 -19.08 2.91
N ILE A 272 -17.62 -17.94 3.03
CA ILE A 272 -18.60 -17.68 4.07
C ILE A 272 -19.88 -17.16 3.41
N GLY A 273 -20.99 -17.31 4.10
CA GLY A 273 -22.27 -16.81 3.62
C GLY A 273 -23.39 -17.11 4.58
N THR A 274 -24.59 -16.83 4.12
CA THR A 274 -25.83 -17.20 4.80
C THR A 274 -26.50 -18.31 4.01
N LYS A 275 -26.98 -19.32 4.70
CA LYS A 275 -27.78 -20.40 4.12
C LYS A 275 -29.18 -20.31 4.68
N LEU A 276 -30.16 -20.22 3.79
CA LEU A 276 -31.57 -20.35 4.13
C LEU A 276 -31.99 -21.81 3.93
N THR A 277 -32.75 -22.35 4.86
CA THR A 277 -33.42 -23.64 4.70
C THR A 277 -34.82 -23.57 5.29
N GLY A 278 -35.81 -24.13 4.59
CA GLY A 278 -37.19 -24.15 5.06
C GLY A 278 -38.08 -25.00 4.19
N TYR A 279 -39.26 -25.36 4.70
CA TYR A 279 -40.28 -26.05 3.91
C TYR A 279 -41.29 -25.06 3.33
N ILE A 280 -41.80 -25.35 2.13
CA ILE A 280 -42.90 -24.58 1.54
C ILE A 280 -44.07 -24.50 2.55
N ASN A 281 -44.59 -23.30 2.79
CA ASN A 281 -45.66 -22.99 3.77
C ASN A 281 -45.29 -23.28 5.24
N SER A 282 -44.01 -23.35 5.58
CA SER A 282 -43.51 -23.48 6.95
C SER A 282 -42.55 -22.36 7.30
N GLU A 283 -42.08 -22.35 8.55
CA GLU A 283 -41.00 -21.47 8.97
C GLU A 283 -39.70 -21.85 8.26
N TYR A 284 -38.92 -20.84 7.88
CA TYR A 284 -37.55 -21.00 7.42
C TYR A 284 -36.60 -20.67 8.55
N TYR A 285 -35.35 -21.10 8.42
CA TYR A 285 -34.25 -20.68 9.28
C TYR A 285 -33.08 -20.23 8.40
N THR A 286 -32.29 -19.31 8.93
CA THR A 286 -31.07 -18.85 8.27
C THR A 286 -29.88 -19.05 9.18
N GLU A 287 -28.79 -19.58 8.63
CA GLU A 287 -27.56 -19.85 9.35
C GLU A 287 -26.37 -19.20 8.64
N VAL A 288 -25.46 -18.62 9.43
CA VAL A 288 -24.17 -18.14 8.93
C VAL A 288 -23.23 -19.33 8.90
N PHE A 289 -22.61 -19.60 7.74
CA PHE A 289 -21.72 -20.74 7.56
C PHE A 289 -20.34 -20.30 7.10
N ARG A 290 -19.39 -21.22 7.26
CA ARG A 290 -18.10 -21.21 6.55
C ARG A 290 -17.82 -22.58 5.94
N VAL A 291 -17.05 -22.60 4.87
CA VAL A 291 -16.51 -23.81 4.23
C VAL A 291 -15.20 -23.46 3.54
N SER A 292 -14.27 -24.40 3.41
CA SER A 292 -13.06 -24.14 2.62
C SER A 292 -13.40 -23.95 1.14
N THR A 293 -12.53 -23.26 0.40
CA THR A 293 -12.63 -23.11 -1.07
C THR A 293 -12.55 -24.43 -1.85
N ASN A 294 -12.28 -25.55 -1.17
CA ASN A 294 -12.30 -26.90 -1.74
C ASN A 294 -13.57 -27.70 -1.43
N GLY A 295 -14.45 -27.16 -0.57
CA GLY A 295 -15.71 -27.79 -0.13
C GLY A 295 -15.59 -28.53 1.21
N ASP A 296 -14.38 -28.64 1.75
CA ASP A 296 -14.13 -29.34 3.01
C ASP A 296 -14.44 -28.43 4.22
N ASN A 297 -14.65 -29.05 5.38
CA ASN A 297 -14.85 -28.36 6.67
C ASN A 297 -16.03 -27.38 6.70
N TYR A 298 -17.16 -27.76 6.11
CA TYR A 298 -18.40 -27.01 6.28
C TYR A 298 -18.74 -26.90 7.78
N LYS A 299 -18.98 -25.69 8.26
CA LYS A 299 -19.29 -25.39 9.65
C LYS A 299 -20.34 -24.29 9.72
N VAL A 300 -21.37 -24.52 10.52
CA VAL A 300 -22.33 -23.49 10.92
C VAL A 300 -21.75 -22.70 12.08
N LEU A 301 -21.77 -21.37 11.99
CA LEU A 301 -21.21 -20.45 12.99
C LEU A 301 -22.29 -19.93 13.93
N SER A 302 -23.47 -19.64 13.38
CA SER A 302 -24.60 -19.14 14.15
C SER A 302 -25.27 -20.22 14.99
N GLN A 303 -25.81 -19.84 16.14
CA GLN A 303 -26.62 -20.70 17.01
C GLN A 303 -28.10 -20.30 17.01
N GLY A 304 -28.42 -19.09 16.52
CA GLY A 304 -29.78 -18.57 16.41
C GLY A 304 -30.56 -19.12 15.20
N LYS A 305 -31.89 -18.98 15.25
CA LYS A 305 -32.81 -19.44 14.19
C LYS A 305 -32.76 -18.58 12.93
N TYR A 306 -32.41 -17.31 13.08
CA TYR A 306 -32.33 -16.36 11.97
C TYR A 306 -31.03 -15.57 12.08
N ALA A 307 -30.00 -16.02 11.37
CA ALA A 307 -28.72 -15.35 11.30
C ALA A 307 -28.47 -14.73 9.93
N ASP A 308 -27.81 -13.57 9.88
CA ASP A 308 -27.32 -13.00 8.62
C ASP A 308 -26.01 -12.24 8.83
N ILE A 309 -25.15 -12.26 7.81
CA ILE A 309 -23.89 -11.52 7.78
C ILE A 309 -24.21 -10.03 7.61
N LEU A 310 -23.66 -9.22 8.50
CA LEU A 310 -23.73 -7.77 8.46
C LEU A 310 -22.57 -7.21 7.64
N ASP A 311 -21.34 -7.57 8.00
CA ASP A 311 -20.13 -7.10 7.33
C ASP A 311 -19.00 -8.11 7.51
N VAL A 312 -17.91 -7.91 6.76
CA VAL A 312 -16.69 -8.72 6.83
C VAL A 312 -15.47 -7.82 6.71
N ASN A 313 -14.34 -8.26 7.24
CA ASN A 313 -13.02 -7.76 6.83
C ASN A 313 -12.14 -8.97 6.46
N ASN A 314 -10.84 -8.78 6.23
CA ASN A 314 -9.99 -9.90 5.81
C ASN A 314 -9.69 -10.95 6.93
N LYS A 315 -10.16 -10.75 8.15
CA LYS A 315 -9.93 -11.62 9.32
C LYS A 315 -11.20 -12.06 10.04
N GLU A 316 -12.25 -11.24 9.96
CA GLU A 316 -13.42 -11.28 10.83
C GLU A 316 -14.72 -11.27 10.04
N ILE A 317 -15.75 -11.90 10.62
CA ILE A 317 -17.13 -11.87 10.16
C ILE A 317 -17.96 -11.22 11.25
N PHE A 318 -18.81 -10.27 10.88
CA PHE A 318 -19.79 -9.67 11.75
C PHE A 318 -21.17 -10.15 11.34
N TYR A 319 -21.92 -10.73 12.27
CA TYR A 319 -23.25 -11.25 11.98
C TYR A 319 -24.21 -10.95 13.12
N LYS A 320 -25.51 -10.91 12.78
CA LYS A 320 -26.58 -10.84 13.78
C LYS A 320 -27.36 -12.12 13.82
N GLU A 321 -28.00 -12.34 14.97
CA GLU A 321 -28.98 -13.38 15.17
C GLU A 321 -30.26 -12.78 15.74
N TYR A 322 -31.40 -13.12 15.15
CA TYR A 322 -32.72 -12.77 15.65
C TYR A 322 -33.36 -13.96 16.37
N TYR A 323 -33.88 -13.68 17.57
CA TYR A 323 -34.54 -14.63 18.45
C TYR A 323 -36.02 -14.26 18.55
N PRO A 324 -36.92 -14.95 17.81
CA PRO A 324 -38.33 -14.60 17.74
C PRO A 324 -39.02 -14.62 19.10
N ASP A 325 -38.72 -15.64 19.91
CA ASP A 325 -39.37 -15.89 21.20
C ASP A 325 -39.19 -14.72 22.18
N SER A 326 -38.06 -14.01 22.09
CA SER A 326 -37.76 -12.82 22.89
C SER A 326 -37.86 -11.52 22.10
N SER A 327 -38.08 -11.59 20.79
CA SER A 327 -38.00 -10.45 19.85
C SER A 327 -36.69 -9.65 20.00
N THR A 328 -35.58 -10.33 20.29
CA THR A 328 -34.27 -9.69 20.49
C THR A 328 -33.31 -10.02 19.36
N GLU A 329 -32.49 -9.04 18.98
CA GLU A 329 -31.31 -9.25 18.15
C GLU A 329 -30.05 -9.33 19.01
N LYS A 330 -29.13 -10.22 18.66
CA LYS A 330 -27.79 -10.30 19.23
C LYS A 330 -26.76 -10.19 18.12
N TYR A 331 -25.60 -9.64 18.45
CA TYR A 331 -24.54 -9.35 17.51
C TYR A 331 -23.28 -10.10 17.89
N PHE A 332 -22.57 -10.58 16.87
CA PHE A 332 -21.40 -11.43 17.05
C PHE A 332 -20.29 -10.99 16.08
N GLN A 333 -19.05 -11.12 16.57
CA GLN A 333 -17.86 -11.14 15.73
C GLN A 333 -17.28 -12.55 15.74
N TYR A 334 -16.79 -13.01 14.59
CA TYR A 334 -16.13 -14.28 14.45
C TYR A 334 -14.77 -14.11 13.77
N GLU A 335 -13.72 -14.55 14.44
CA GLU A 335 -12.35 -14.54 13.93
C GLU A 335 -12.05 -15.84 13.15
N ILE A 336 -11.70 -15.71 11.88
CA ILE A 336 -11.58 -16.85 10.94
C ILE A 336 -10.41 -17.76 11.28
N ILE A 337 -9.26 -17.17 11.63
CA ILE A 337 -8.01 -17.90 11.92
C ILE A 337 -8.08 -18.61 13.28
N SER A 338 -8.58 -17.92 14.30
CA SER A 338 -8.66 -18.48 15.65
C SER A 338 -9.88 -19.41 15.84
N ASP A 339 -10.81 -19.40 14.88
CA ASP A 339 -12.07 -20.15 14.88
C ASP A 339 -12.92 -19.87 16.13
N LYS A 340 -13.01 -18.59 16.51
CA LYS A 340 -13.70 -18.14 17.73
C LYS A 340 -14.78 -17.10 17.42
N SER A 341 -15.94 -17.28 18.04
CA SER A 341 -17.02 -16.29 18.06
C SER A 341 -17.08 -15.59 19.41
N SER A 342 -17.37 -14.29 19.41
CA SER A 342 -17.58 -13.46 20.60
C SER A 342 -18.82 -12.59 20.41
N SER A 343 -19.63 -12.45 21.46
CA SER A 343 -20.72 -11.47 21.47
C SER A 343 -20.16 -10.05 21.48
N ILE A 344 -20.79 -9.17 20.71
CA ILE A 344 -20.47 -7.75 20.66
C ILE A 344 -21.75 -6.94 20.87
N ASP A 345 -21.60 -5.68 21.27
CA ASP A 345 -22.71 -4.75 21.31
C ASP A 345 -22.89 -4.01 19.97
N TYR A 346 -24.05 -3.40 19.82
CA TYR A 346 -24.43 -2.68 18.61
C TYR A 346 -23.67 -1.34 18.45
N ASP A 347 -23.23 -0.73 19.55
CA ASP A 347 -22.47 0.53 19.51
C ASP A 347 -21.06 0.30 18.95
N TYR A 348 -20.44 -0.84 19.25
CA TYR A 348 -19.20 -1.28 18.67
C TYR A 348 -19.30 -1.46 17.14
N LEU A 349 -20.39 -2.07 16.65
CA LEU A 349 -20.66 -2.17 15.21
C LEU A 349 -20.74 -0.81 14.54
N LYS A 350 -21.48 0.14 15.14
CA LYS A 350 -21.59 1.52 14.66
C LYS A 350 -20.23 2.22 14.64
N SER A 351 -19.42 2.06 15.69
CA SER A 351 -18.13 2.73 15.84
C SER A 351 -17.14 2.39 14.73
N ARG A 352 -17.28 1.20 14.13
CA ARG A 352 -16.40 0.72 13.06
C ARG A 352 -16.78 1.23 11.66
N ASN A 353 -17.84 2.05 11.52
CA ASN A 353 -18.40 2.43 10.21
C ASN A 353 -18.62 1.21 9.28
N LEU A 354 -18.93 0.06 9.87
CA LEU A 354 -19.26 -1.14 9.12
C LEU A 354 -20.51 -0.83 8.31
N ASN A 355 -20.60 -1.38 7.09
CA ASN A 355 -21.88 -1.41 6.40
C ASN A 355 -22.71 -2.34 7.27
N THR A 356 -23.49 -1.82 8.21
CA THR A 356 -24.33 -2.65 9.08
C THR A 356 -25.42 -3.38 8.30
N GLY A 357 -25.45 -3.26 6.97
CA GLY A 357 -26.56 -3.72 6.14
C GLY A 357 -27.89 -3.13 6.60
N GLU A 358 -27.88 -2.10 7.46
CA GLU A 358 -29.09 -1.37 7.83
C GLU A 358 -29.50 -0.58 6.60
N ILE A 359 -30.29 -1.25 5.77
CA ILE A 359 -31.52 -0.67 5.27
C ILE A 359 -32.22 -0.11 6.51
N LEU A 360 -31.97 1.16 6.77
CA LEU A 360 -32.63 1.94 7.80
C LEU A 360 -34.11 2.06 7.39
N ILE A 361 -34.91 1.05 7.72
CA ILE A 361 -36.33 1.28 7.99
C ILE A 361 -36.40 1.84 9.40
N LYS A 362 -36.21 3.15 9.54
CA LYS A 362 -36.73 3.85 10.71
C LYS A 362 -37.56 5.05 10.28
N ASN A 363 -38.86 4.92 10.57
CA ASN A 363 -39.71 6.06 10.88
C ASN A 363 -39.01 6.86 12.01
N PRO A 364 -38.93 8.19 11.92
CA PRO A 364 -37.81 8.97 12.42
C PRO A 364 -38.01 9.37 13.88
N GLN A 365 -37.14 8.93 14.78
CA GLN A 365 -36.63 9.73 15.88
C GLN A 365 -35.30 9.11 16.35
N ASP A 366 -34.20 9.50 15.74
CA ASP A 366 -32.88 9.42 16.37
C ASP A 366 -32.04 10.61 15.91
N LYS A 367 -31.46 11.32 16.87
CA LYS A 367 -30.33 12.22 16.65
C LYS A 367 -29.06 11.48 17.06
N MET A 368 -28.15 11.26 16.11
CA MET A 368 -26.72 11.58 16.21
C MET A 368 -26.08 11.44 14.80
N LEU A 369 -25.16 12.36 14.48
CA LEU A 369 -24.64 12.76 13.16
C LEU A 369 -23.14 12.37 13.00
N PRO A 370 -22.33 12.86 12.02
CA PRO A 370 -22.09 12.24 10.71
C PRO A 370 -20.61 12.27 10.24
N LYS A 371 -20.20 11.41 9.30
CA LYS A 371 -19.31 11.83 8.20
C LYS A 371 -19.28 10.78 7.09
N TYR A 372 -19.61 11.26 5.89
CA TYR A 372 -19.80 10.57 4.60
C TYR A 372 -21.16 9.95 4.26
N SER A 373 -22.17 9.99 5.15
CA SER A 373 -23.56 10.03 4.69
C SER A 373 -24.02 11.48 4.59
N GLN A 374 -24.01 12.04 3.38
CA GLN A 374 -24.98 13.09 3.12
C GLN A 374 -26.35 12.43 3.18
N VAL A 375 -27.04 12.69 4.28
CA VAL A 375 -28.46 12.41 4.50
C VAL A 375 -29.24 13.18 3.43
N THR A 376 -29.35 12.62 2.23
CA THR A 376 -30.35 13.05 1.25
C THR A 376 -31.56 12.15 1.44
N GLN A 377 -32.58 12.74 2.05
CA GLN A 377 -34.00 12.34 2.04
C GLN A 377 -34.33 11.00 1.37
N LYS A 378 -34.63 9.98 2.18
CA LYS A 378 -35.63 8.94 1.87
C LYS A 378 -35.54 8.30 0.47
N TYR A 379 -34.37 7.81 0.08
CA TYR A 379 -34.22 6.93 -1.10
C TYR A 379 -34.06 5.48 -0.62
N GLU A 380 -34.98 4.60 -1.02
CA GLU A 380 -34.80 3.16 -0.88
C GLU A 380 -33.72 2.75 -1.89
N TYR A 381 -32.58 2.25 -1.40
CA TYR A 381 -31.43 1.74 -2.18
C TYR A 381 -30.47 2.78 -2.81
N SER A 382 -29.71 3.48 -1.97
CA SER A 382 -28.53 4.26 -2.37
C SER A 382 -27.28 3.39 -2.46
N PHE A 383 -26.56 3.39 -3.60
CA PHE A 383 -25.33 2.62 -3.78
C PHE A 383 -24.11 3.56 -3.97
N MET A 384 -23.12 3.45 -3.08
CA MET A 384 -21.77 3.96 -3.35
C MET A 384 -20.99 2.84 -4.02
N LEU A 385 -20.86 2.87 -5.35
CA LEU A 385 -20.23 1.79 -6.11
C LEU A 385 -18.95 2.34 -6.73
N ASN A 386 -17.83 2.00 -6.10
CA ASN A 386 -16.53 2.59 -6.33
C ASN A 386 -15.72 1.66 -7.24
N ASP A 387 -15.65 1.93 -8.54
CA ASP A 387 -14.60 1.31 -9.38
C ASP A 387 -14.03 2.19 -10.52
N LYS A 388 -14.60 3.37 -10.82
CA LYS A 388 -13.87 4.47 -11.48
C LYS A 388 -14.45 5.82 -11.07
N ASP A 389 -13.53 6.71 -10.70
CA ASP A 389 -13.72 8.11 -10.34
C ASP A 389 -14.72 8.32 -9.19
N ILE A 390 -14.19 8.81 -8.06
CA ILE A 390 -14.86 9.05 -6.76
C ILE A 390 -15.96 10.14 -6.86
N ASN A 391 -16.46 10.40 -8.06
CA ASN A 391 -17.29 11.53 -8.39
C ASN A 391 -18.74 11.13 -8.62
N TYR A 392 -19.15 9.86 -8.62
CA TYR A 392 -20.55 9.48 -8.85
C TYR A 392 -21.11 8.46 -7.85
N ASN A 393 -22.36 8.69 -7.42
CA ASN A 393 -23.21 7.76 -6.68
C ASN A 393 -24.33 7.25 -7.58
N TYR A 394 -24.53 5.94 -7.62
CA TYR A 394 -25.64 5.33 -8.36
C TYR A 394 -26.72 4.87 -7.38
N PHE A 395 -27.99 5.09 -7.66
CA PHE A 395 -29.06 4.67 -6.74
C PHE A 395 -30.34 4.35 -7.47
N SER A 396 -31.11 3.41 -6.93
CA SER A 396 -32.47 3.20 -7.39
C SER A 396 -33.40 4.11 -6.60
N HIS A 397 -34.33 4.77 -7.26
CA HIS A 397 -35.39 5.54 -6.64
C HIS A 397 -36.59 4.60 -6.38
N PRO A 398 -37.39 4.79 -5.31
CA PRO A 398 -38.59 3.98 -5.04
C PRO A 398 -39.61 3.92 -6.20
N THR A 399 -39.52 4.84 -7.17
CA THR A 399 -40.33 4.86 -8.38
C THR A 399 -39.85 3.90 -9.47
N GLY A 400 -38.75 3.16 -9.24
CA GLY A 400 -38.11 2.28 -10.22
C GLY A 400 -37.14 3.00 -11.15
N GLU A 401 -36.71 4.22 -10.83
CA GLU A 401 -35.74 4.96 -11.63
C GLU A 401 -34.31 4.62 -11.17
N LEU A 402 -33.37 4.53 -12.11
CA LEU A 402 -31.94 4.44 -11.81
C LEU A 402 -31.30 5.80 -12.02
N HIS A 403 -30.66 6.31 -10.99
CA HIS A 403 -30.01 7.61 -10.96
C HIS A 403 -28.50 7.48 -10.87
N MET A 404 -27.82 8.48 -11.42
CA MET A 404 -26.41 8.74 -11.25
C MET A 404 -26.25 10.18 -10.76
N LYS A 405 -25.61 10.35 -9.61
CA LYS A 405 -25.44 11.64 -8.96
C LYS A 405 -23.97 11.97 -8.75
N ASP A 406 -23.56 13.12 -9.26
CA ASP A 406 -22.22 13.63 -9.06
C ASP A 406 -21.99 14.01 -7.59
N ILE A 407 -20.91 13.53 -6.99
CA ILE A 407 -20.55 13.73 -5.59
C ILE A 407 -20.05 15.15 -5.37
N ASP A 408 -19.36 15.75 -6.34
CA ASP A 408 -18.77 17.08 -6.21
C ASP A 408 -19.80 18.16 -6.58
N THR A 409 -20.42 18.04 -7.75
CA THR A 409 -21.36 19.05 -8.28
C THR A 409 -22.76 18.88 -7.72
N LYS A 410 -23.09 17.71 -7.17
CA LYS A 410 -24.44 17.31 -6.72
C LYS A 410 -25.47 17.18 -7.84
N GLU A 411 -25.04 17.26 -9.10
CA GLU A 411 -25.90 17.04 -10.26
C GLU A 411 -26.48 15.62 -10.24
N ASP A 412 -27.78 15.48 -10.55
CA ASP A 412 -28.51 14.21 -10.54
C ASP A 412 -29.10 13.94 -11.93
N LYS A 413 -28.80 12.76 -12.46
CA LYS A 413 -29.19 12.32 -13.80
C LYS A 413 -29.92 10.98 -13.71
N VAL A 414 -31.14 10.93 -14.25
CA VAL A 414 -31.85 9.67 -14.49
C VAL A 414 -31.20 8.94 -15.67
N LEU A 415 -30.74 7.71 -15.45
CA LEU A 415 -30.19 6.83 -16.46
C LEU A 415 -31.26 5.93 -17.08
N GLU A 416 -32.11 5.33 -16.25
CA GLU A 416 -33.13 4.35 -16.68
C GLU A 416 -34.38 4.40 -15.80
N LYS A 417 -35.45 3.80 -16.30
CA LYS A 417 -36.75 3.66 -15.61
C LYS A 417 -37.19 2.20 -15.59
N ASP A 418 -38.17 1.90 -14.74
CA ASP A 418 -38.73 0.56 -14.54
C ASP A 418 -37.68 -0.50 -14.16
N VAL A 419 -36.64 -0.08 -13.43
CA VAL A 419 -35.54 -0.91 -12.96
C VAL A 419 -36.00 -1.73 -11.76
N ILE A 420 -35.75 -3.04 -11.82
CA ILE A 420 -36.06 -4.00 -10.75
C ILE A 420 -34.85 -4.21 -9.84
N CYS A 421 -33.68 -4.46 -10.43
CA CYS A 421 -32.42 -4.51 -9.69
C CYS A 421 -31.27 -4.02 -10.55
N VAL A 422 -30.20 -3.58 -9.91
CA VAL A 422 -28.99 -3.03 -10.55
C VAL A 422 -27.74 -3.59 -9.90
N ASN A 423 -26.70 -3.80 -10.70
CA ASN A 423 -25.37 -4.22 -10.31
C ASN A 423 -24.35 -3.42 -11.13
N ILE A 424 -23.19 -3.13 -10.56
CA ILE A 424 -22.09 -2.49 -11.26
C ILE A 424 -20.84 -3.35 -11.08
N ALA A 425 -20.22 -3.72 -12.19
CA ALA A 425 -18.99 -4.50 -12.25
C ALA A 425 -18.17 -4.03 -13.45
N ASP A 426 -16.84 -3.93 -13.29
CA ASP A 426 -15.92 -3.56 -14.37
C ASP A 426 -16.29 -2.25 -15.11
N ASN A 427 -16.75 -1.24 -14.35
CA ASN A 427 -17.22 0.06 -14.88
C ASN A 427 -18.40 -0.04 -15.85
N LYS A 428 -19.22 -1.07 -15.67
CA LYS A 428 -20.43 -1.32 -16.44
C LYS A 428 -21.62 -1.47 -15.53
N ILE A 429 -22.76 -0.93 -15.95
CA ILE A 429 -24.01 -1.01 -15.21
C ILE A 429 -24.84 -2.15 -15.81
N TYR A 430 -25.16 -3.13 -14.98
CA TYR A 430 -26.06 -4.21 -15.29
C TYR A 430 -27.37 -3.97 -14.56
N TYR A 431 -28.48 -3.97 -15.26
CA TYR A 431 -29.77 -3.80 -14.61
C TYR A 431 -30.81 -4.69 -15.24
N SER A 432 -31.85 -5.00 -14.49
CA SER A 432 -33.01 -5.75 -14.97
C SER A 432 -34.26 -4.88 -14.96
N ASN A 433 -35.18 -5.20 -15.84
CA ASN A 433 -36.55 -4.72 -15.81
C ASN A 433 -37.51 -5.87 -16.14
N ASN A 434 -38.78 -5.55 -16.37
CA ASN A 434 -39.79 -6.57 -16.71
C ASN A 434 -39.50 -7.32 -18.02
N ASP A 435 -38.64 -6.79 -18.89
CA ASP A 435 -38.38 -7.31 -20.23
C ASP A 435 -37.06 -8.08 -20.36
N GLY A 436 -36.08 -7.85 -19.50
CA GLY A 436 -34.75 -8.43 -19.68
C GLY A 436 -33.70 -7.91 -18.73
N VAL A 437 -32.49 -8.43 -18.90
CA VAL A 437 -31.27 -7.88 -18.30
C VAL A 437 -30.51 -7.09 -19.36
N TYR A 438 -30.09 -5.90 -18.99
CA TYR A 438 -29.43 -4.92 -19.83
C TYR A 438 -28.06 -4.57 -19.26
N LEU A 439 -27.18 -4.16 -20.17
CA LEU A 439 -25.85 -3.65 -19.90
C LEU A 439 -25.77 -2.22 -20.44
N ILE A 440 -25.30 -1.28 -19.63
CA ILE A 440 -24.88 0.06 -20.02
C ILE A 440 -23.36 0.15 -19.83
N ASP A 441 -22.68 0.49 -20.92
CA ASP A 441 -21.27 0.87 -20.91
C ASP A 441 -21.20 2.38 -21.16
N GLU A 442 -21.04 3.15 -20.09
CA GLU A 442 -21.05 4.63 -20.16
C GLU A 442 -19.86 5.17 -20.95
N ALA A 443 -18.68 4.52 -20.85
CA ALA A 443 -17.50 4.93 -21.59
C ALA A 443 -17.72 4.90 -23.10
N ASN A 444 -18.53 3.94 -23.56
CA ASN A 444 -18.91 3.79 -24.96
C ASN A 444 -20.31 4.35 -25.29
N SER A 445 -20.99 4.98 -24.33
CA SER A 445 -22.37 5.48 -24.45
C SER A 445 -23.32 4.44 -25.06
N SER A 446 -23.15 3.17 -24.70
CA SER A 446 -23.87 2.06 -25.32
C SER A 446 -24.77 1.34 -24.31
N LYS A 447 -25.96 0.95 -24.77
CA LYS A 447 -26.93 0.14 -24.02
C LYS A 447 -27.30 -1.09 -24.84
N LYS A 448 -27.31 -2.25 -24.19
CA LYS A 448 -27.59 -3.54 -24.86
C LYS A 448 -28.42 -4.44 -23.96
N LYS A 449 -29.48 -5.05 -24.50
CA LYS A 449 -30.13 -6.20 -23.85
C LYS A 449 -29.20 -7.41 -23.96
N ILE A 450 -28.81 -7.97 -22.83
CA ILE A 450 -27.85 -9.09 -22.75
C ILE A 450 -28.53 -10.42 -22.43
N ILE A 451 -29.69 -10.40 -21.78
CA ILE A 451 -30.49 -11.60 -21.49
C ILE A 451 -31.97 -11.26 -21.74
N ASP A 452 -32.64 -12.12 -22.50
CA ASP A 452 -34.07 -12.00 -22.79
C ASP A 452 -34.86 -12.88 -21.82
N VAL A 453 -35.14 -12.34 -20.63
CA VAL A 453 -35.83 -13.01 -19.53
C VAL A 453 -36.71 -12.01 -18.79
N LYS A 454 -37.93 -12.42 -18.44
CA LYS A 454 -38.85 -11.55 -17.70
C LYS A 454 -38.62 -11.70 -16.20
N GLY A 455 -38.54 -10.57 -15.50
CA GLY A 455 -38.51 -10.54 -14.04
C GLY A 455 -37.26 -11.17 -13.41
N ALA A 456 -36.10 -11.04 -14.06
CA ALA A 456 -34.85 -11.41 -13.39
C ALA A 456 -34.59 -10.50 -12.18
N THR A 457 -34.32 -11.09 -11.02
CA THR A 457 -33.88 -10.38 -9.81
C THR A 457 -32.52 -10.88 -9.37
N ASP A 458 -31.93 -10.28 -8.34
CA ASP A 458 -30.64 -10.70 -7.76
C ASP A 458 -29.54 -10.87 -8.82
N VAL A 459 -29.37 -9.87 -9.69
CA VAL A 459 -28.36 -9.91 -10.76
C VAL A 459 -26.98 -9.77 -10.15
N ASN A 460 -26.14 -10.80 -10.28
CA ASN A 460 -24.74 -10.82 -9.81
C ASN A 460 -23.82 -10.99 -11.02
N VAL A 461 -22.67 -10.33 -11.02
CA VAL A 461 -21.72 -10.33 -12.14
C VAL A 461 -20.31 -10.61 -11.63
N CYS A 462 -19.59 -11.49 -12.33
CA CYS A 462 -18.18 -11.79 -12.12
C CYS A 462 -17.54 -12.14 -13.47
N ASP A 463 -16.54 -11.38 -13.89
CA ASP A 463 -15.86 -11.56 -15.18
C ASP A 463 -16.90 -11.66 -16.33
N ARG A 464 -16.87 -12.74 -17.12
CA ARG A 464 -17.81 -12.99 -18.22
C ARG A 464 -19.06 -13.76 -17.80
N TYR A 465 -19.36 -13.89 -16.51
CA TYR A 465 -20.52 -14.62 -16.02
C TYR A 465 -21.49 -13.71 -15.27
N LEU A 466 -22.76 -14.08 -15.34
CA LEU A 466 -23.85 -13.44 -14.62
C LEU A 466 -24.71 -14.52 -13.97
N THR A 467 -25.11 -14.32 -12.71
CA THR A 467 -26.22 -15.08 -12.12
C THR A 467 -27.42 -14.19 -11.89
N TYR A 468 -28.62 -14.74 -12.03
CA TYR A 468 -29.86 -14.07 -11.66
C TYR A 468 -30.84 -15.06 -11.05
N ARG A 469 -31.74 -14.57 -10.20
CA ARG A 469 -32.90 -15.33 -9.73
C ARG A 469 -34.02 -15.20 -10.73
N ASP A 470 -34.51 -16.34 -11.20
CA ASP A 470 -35.72 -16.42 -12.01
C ASP A 470 -36.93 -16.44 -11.07
N ILE A 471 -37.76 -15.39 -11.09
CA ILE A 471 -38.94 -15.29 -10.21
C ILE A 471 -39.99 -16.38 -10.44
N THR A 472 -40.00 -17.01 -11.62
CA THR A 472 -40.98 -18.05 -11.94
C THR A 472 -40.63 -19.39 -11.32
N THR A 473 -39.32 -19.67 -11.21
CA THR A 473 -38.82 -20.95 -10.68
C THR A 473 -38.15 -20.82 -9.31
N ASN A 474 -37.86 -19.59 -8.87
CA ASN A 474 -37.04 -19.24 -7.72
C ASN A 474 -35.59 -19.79 -7.74
N TYR A 475 -35.15 -20.38 -8.86
CA TYR A 475 -33.79 -20.88 -9.01
C TYR A 475 -32.81 -19.81 -9.47
N ILE A 476 -31.57 -19.95 -9.01
CA ILE A 476 -30.45 -19.15 -9.51
C ILE A 476 -29.97 -19.74 -10.83
N LYS A 477 -29.97 -18.93 -11.88
CA LYS A 477 -29.48 -19.27 -13.22
C LYS A 477 -28.11 -18.66 -13.41
N LEU A 478 -27.16 -19.44 -13.95
CA LEU A 478 -25.84 -18.98 -14.39
C LEU A 478 -25.84 -18.81 -15.90
N VAL A 479 -25.36 -17.66 -16.38
CA VAL A 479 -25.25 -17.32 -17.79
C VAL A 479 -23.83 -16.86 -18.10
N GLU A 480 -23.25 -17.39 -19.16
CA GLU A 480 -22.01 -16.86 -19.74
C GLU A 480 -22.34 -15.73 -20.72
N LEU A 481 -21.84 -14.53 -20.43
CA LEU A 481 -21.94 -13.36 -21.27
C LEU A 481 -20.98 -13.53 -22.45
N LYS A 482 -21.51 -13.90 -23.62
CA LYS A 482 -20.71 -14.00 -24.84
C LYS A 482 -20.14 -12.62 -25.19
N SER A 483 -18.82 -12.52 -25.31
CA SER A 483 -18.16 -11.38 -25.97
C SER A 483 -18.66 -11.34 -27.41
N LYS A 484 -19.56 -10.41 -27.70
CA LYS A 484 -19.96 -10.06 -29.07
C LYS A 484 -19.50 -8.65 -29.34
#